data_AF-I0H999-F1
#
_entry.id   AF-I0H999-F1
#
_cell.length_a   1.000
_cell.length_b   1.000
_cell.length_c   1.000
_cell.angle_alpha   90.00
_cell.angle_beta   90.00
_cell.angle_gamma   90.00
#
_symmetry.space_group_name_H-M   'P 1'
#
loop_
_entity.id
_entity.type
_entity.pdbx_description
1 polymer ?
#
loop_
_entity_poly.entity_id
_entity_poly.type
_entity_poly.pdbx_seq_one_letter_code
_entity_poly.pdbx_strand_id
1 'polypeptide(L)'
;MRRRLVLGPVLATLAVLGTAAPAEAAATPKAVQAGATWSTVMTRKLNLETAHARLTTQLPAMRTTVTTRNATVVAARKADAAATAALTRATSADQVARAKHAAAKTVTVAARKAVSAAKKQRPYSGNRVAKAQKAWTAADATARSRAAAIRRSATALSAARTASAATKRQVTAAVTAHRTAVTAVANAEASVAAWPKTRSALAAQATALSAQVVTQTRATFTTAQTTRVYGVTVNKIMAVPFQRMIDDAAKAGIKLSGGGFRTKEQQIALRKSNGCPDVWTAPSPSCRVPTAIPGRSLHELGLAIDMTSGGKGINSRKNPAFVWMAANAGRYGLVNLPSEPWHWSITGS
;
A
#
# COMPACT_ATOMS: atom_id res chain seq x y z
N MET A 1 21.47 -50.96 6.52
CA MET A 1 20.39 -51.13 7.53
C MET A 1 19.65 -49.79 7.60
N ARG A 2 18.45 -49.64 7.01
CA ARG A 2 17.11 -49.85 7.62
C ARG A 2 17.04 -49.12 8.98
N ARG A 3 16.19 -48.11 9.25
CA ARG A 3 14.77 -47.90 8.89
C ARG A 3 14.40 -46.41 8.81
N ARG A 4 13.28 -46.18 8.12
CA ARG A 4 12.55 -44.95 7.80
C ARG A 4 11.39 -44.72 8.80
N LEU A 5 10.97 -43.45 8.92
CA LEU A 5 9.58 -42.94 9.12
C LEU A 5 8.89 -43.30 10.46
N VAL A 6 7.97 -42.55 11.07
CA VAL A 6 7.06 -41.42 10.76
C VAL A 6 6.76 -40.73 12.11
N LEU A 7 6.51 -39.42 12.16
CA LEU A 7 5.53 -38.88 13.13
C LEU A 7 4.78 -37.71 12.49
N GLY A 8 3.45 -37.85 12.46
CA GLY A 8 2.49 -36.91 11.87
C GLY A 8 2.11 -35.75 12.81
N PRO A 9 1.22 -34.85 12.37
CA PRO A 9 0.84 -33.66 13.10
C PRO A 9 -0.25 -33.97 14.13
N VAL A 10 -0.05 -33.53 15.37
CA VAL A 10 -1.11 -33.54 16.41
C VAL A 10 -1.85 -32.21 16.35
N LEU A 11 -3.14 -32.28 15.99
CA LEU A 11 -4.14 -31.27 16.29
C LEU A 11 -4.27 -31.14 17.82
N ALA A 12 -4.23 -29.92 18.35
CA ALA A 12 -4.68 -29.62 19.70
C ALA A 12 -5.85 -28.63 19.63
N THR A 13 -7.04 -29.15 19.92
CA THR A 13 -8.31 -28.47 20.15
C THR A 13 -8.32 -27.75 21.50
N LEU A 14 -9.04 -26.62 21.53
CA LEU A 14 -9.44 -25.89 22.73
C LEU A 14 -10.17 -26.79 23.75
N ALA A 15 -9.91 -26.56 25.04
CA ALA A 15 -10.92 -26.66 26.09
C ALA A 15 -10.62 -25.68 27.24
N VAL A 16 -11.65 -24.93 27.58
CA VAL A 16 -11.74 -23.87 28.60
C VAL A 16 -12.06 -24.50 29.95
N LEU A 17 -11.33 -24.14 31.02
CA LEU A 17 -11.83 -24.09 32.40
C LEU A 17 -11.03 -23.06 33.18
N GLY A 18 -11.55 -21.83 33.26
CA GLY A 18 -11.03 -20.75 34.10
C GLY A 18 -12.04 -20.40 35.18
N THR A 19 -11.65 -20.62 36.43
CA THR A 19 -12.39 -20.40 37.67
C THR A 19 -12.84 -18.94 37.85
N ALA A 20 -14.08 -18.75 38.27
CA ALA A 20 -14.68 -17.45 38.55
C ALA A 20 -13.99 -16.74 39.73
N ALA A 21 -13.42 -15.56 39.45
CA ALA A 21 -13.00 -14.59 40.47
C ALA A 21 -14.20 -13.71 40.88
N PRO A 22 -14.25 -13.22 42.13
CA PRO A 22 -15.40 -12.46 42.64
C PRO A 22 -15.54 -11.10 41.95
N ALA A 23 -16.78 -10.65 41.88
CA ALA A 23 -17.23 -9.45 41.21
C ALA A 23 -16.46 -8.18 41.63
N GLU A 24 -15.60 -7.69 40.74
CA GLU A 24 -15.28 -6.27 40.70
C GLU A 24 -16.56 -5.52 40.31
N ALA A 25 -17.00 -4.62 41.18
CA ALA A 25 -18.07 -3.68 40.89
C ALA A 25 -17.78 -3.03 39.53
N ALA A 26 -18.66 -3.28 38.56
CA ALA A 26 -18.57 -2.71 37.23
C ALA A 26 -18.55 -1.18 37.37
N ALA A 27 -17.37 -0.59 37.28
CA ALA A 27 -17.22 0.83 37.05
C ALA A 27 -18.07 1.16 35.83
N THR A 28 -19.02 2.08 36.00
CA THR A 28 -19.79 2.65 34.89
C THR A 28 -18.80 2.98 33.77
N PRO A 29 -19.03 2.51 32.53
CA PRO A 29 -18.08 2.75 31.46
C PRO A 29 -17.88 4.26 31.35
N LYS A 30 -16.64 4.72 31.56
CA LYS A 30 -16.22 6.12 31.33
C LYS A 30 -16.82 6.52 29.99
N ALA A 31 -17.86 7.35 30.03
CA ALA A 31 -18.54 7.79 28.83
C ALA A 31 -17.46 8.34 27.89
N VAL A 32 -17.24 7.67 26.76
CA VAL A 32 -16.32 8.16 25.74
C VAL A 32 -16.83 9.56 25.39
N GLN A 33 -16.03 10.59 25.69
CA GLN A 33 -16.42 11.97 25.46
C GLN A 33 -16.68 12.14 23.96
N ALA A 34 -17.91 12.49 23.58
CA ALA A 34 -18.36 12.59 22.19
C ALA A 34 -17.43 13.47 21.35
N GLY A 35 -16.80 14.48 21.97
CA GLY A 35 -15.76 15.31 21.34
C GLY A 35 -14.55 14.52 20.86
N ALA A 36 -14.02 13.60 21.67
CA ALA A 36 -12.90 12.74 21.28
C ALA A 36 -13.29 11.80 20.13
N THR A 37 -14.50 11.23 20.18
CA THR A 37 -15.05 10.40 19.09
C THR A 37 -15.20 11.21 17.81
N TRP A 38 -15.79 12.40 17.88
CA TRP A 38 -15.98 13.29 16.74
C TRP A 38 -14.64 13.67 16.10
N SER A 39 -13.65 14.05 16.92
CA SER A 39 -12.30 14.40 16.44
C SER A 39 -11.62 13.23 15.74
N THR A 40 -11.78 12.01 16.27
CA THR A 40 -11.27 10.78 15.67
C THR A 40 -11.95 10.47 14.33
N VAL A 41 -13.28 10.57 14.27
CA VAL A 41 -14.06 10.36 13.04
C VAL A 41 -13.63 11.36 11.95
N MET A 42 -13.51 12.64 12.30
CA MET A 42 -13.09 13.69 11.37
C MET A 42 -11.66 13.48 10.88
N THR A 43 -10.72 13.17 11.78
CA THR A 43 -9.33 12.90 11.41
C THR A 43 -9.22 11.69 10.49
N ARG A 44 -9.93 10.59 10.82
CA ARG A 44 -9.99 9.40 9.97
C ARG A 44 -10.54 9.72 8.58
N LYS A 45 -11.65 10.46 8.50
CA LYS A 45 -12.26 10.88 7.23
C LYS A 45 -11.28 11.67 6.36
N LEU A 46 -10.61 12.67 6.93
CA LEU A 46 -9.67 13.52 6.19
C LEU A 46 -8.40 12.75 5.76
N ASN A 47 -7.92 11.81 6.58
CA ASN A 47 -6.83 10.91 6.22
C ASN A 47 -7.19 10.00 5.04
N LEU A 48 -8.36 9.38 5.09
CA LEU A 48 -8.84 8.51 4.01
C LEU A 48 -9.09 9.29 2.71
N GLU A 49 -9.59 10.53 2.80
CA GLU A 49 -9.74 11.41 1.65
C GLU A 49 -8.40 11.71 0.97
N THR A 50 -7.37 11.98 1.78
CA THR A 50 -6.00 12.19 1.29
C THR A 50 -5.43 10.92 0.65
N ALA A 51 -5.64 9.75 1.27
CA ALA A 51 -5.18 8.47 0.75
C ALA A 51 -5.89 8.12 -0.57
N HIS A 52 -7.20 8.33 -0.64
CA HIS A 52 -8.00 8.12 -1.84
C HIS A 52 -7.51 8.98 -3.02
N ALA A 53 -7.23 10.27 -2.80
CA ALA A 53 -6.71 11.15 -3.84
C ALA A 53 -5.36 10.69 -4.39
N ARG A 54 -4.43 10.29 -3.50
CA ARG A 54 -3.13 9.71 -3.91
C ARG A 54 -3.32 8.42 -4.70
N LEU A 55 -4.16 7.51 -4.21
CA LEU A 55 -4.41 6.23 -4.83
C LEU A 55 -5.01 6.37 -6.23
N THR A 56 -5.99 7.27 -6.38
CA THR A 56 -6.60 7.59 -7.68
C THR A 56 -5.56 8.11 -8.67
N THR A 57 -4.63 8.95 -8.21
CA THR A 57 -3.54 9.49 -9.03
C THR A 57 -2.53 8.39 -9.44
N GLN A 58 -2.25 7.44 -8.55
CA GLN A 58 -1.29 6.36 -8.80
C GLN A 58 -1.85 5.22 -9.66
N LEU A 59 -3.17 5.02 -9.69
CA LEU A 59 -3.81 3.88 -10.32
C LEU A 59 -3.44 3.68 -11.81
N PRO A 60 -3.36 4.72 -12.67
CA PRO A 60 -2.91 4.55 -14.05
C PRO A 60 -1.47 3.99 -14.18
N ALA A 61 -0.55 4.44 -13.32
CA ALA A 61 0.82 3.94 -13.30
C ALA A 61 0.88 2.48 -12.80
N MET A 62 0.03 2.12 -11.84
CA MET A 62 -0.09 0.73 -11.38
C MET A 62 -0.60 -0.19 -12.50
N ARG A 63 -1.60 0.25 -13.27
CA ARG A 63 -2.10 -0.50 -14.44
C ARG A 63 -1.03 -0.66 -15.53
N THR A 64 -0.26 0.39 -15.79
CA THR A 64 0.90 0.33 -16.71
C THR A 64 1.96 -0.67 -16.23
N THR A 65 2.19 -0.74 -14.92
CA THR A 65 3.08 -1.73 -14.31
C THR A 65 2.59 -3.16 -14.58
N VAL A 66 1.29 -3.43 -14.46
CA VAL A 66 0.72 -4.74 -14.78
C VAL A 66 1.02 -5.13 -16.23
N THR A 67 0.76 -4.23 -17.19
CA THR A 67 1.04 -4.47 -18.62
C THR A 67 2.53 -4.79 -18.86
N THR A 68 3.41 -4.00 -18.25
CA THR A 68 4.87 -4.19 -18.37
C THR A 68 5.31 -5.54 -17.79
N ARG A 69 4.78 -5.92 -16.62
CA ARG A 69 5.10 -7.21 -15.98
C ARG A 69 4.56 -8.38 -16.78
N ASN A 70 3.41 -8.25 -17.41
CA ASN A 70 2.90 -9.27 -18.32
C ASN A 70 3.83 -9.47 -19.53
N ALA A 71 4.35 -8.39 -20.12
CA ALA A 71 5.35 -8.49 -21.19
C ALA A 71 6.64 -9.20 -20.71
N THR A 72 7.07 -8.96 -19.46
CA THR A 72 8.20 -9.71 -18.86
C THR A 72 7.90 -11.19 -18.70
N VAL A 73 6.68 -11.58 -18.30
CA VAL A 73 6.26 -12.99 -18.23
C VAL A 73 6.32 -13.65 -19.59
N VAL A 74 5.82 -12.99 -20.63
CA VAL A 74 5.87 -13.47 -22.03
C VAL A 74 7.31 -13.69 -22.47
N ALA A 75 8.19 -12.71 -22.24
CA ALA A 75 9.61 -12.80 -22.59
C ALA A 75 10.32 -13.94 -21.82
N ALA A 76 10.07 -14.07 -20.51
CA ALA A 76 10.65 -15.14 -19.70
C ALA A 76 10.23 -16.53 -20.17
N ARG A 77 8.94 -16.71 -20.53
CA ARG A 77 8.43 -17.98 -21.08
C ARG A 77 9.09 -18.31 -22.42
N LYS A 78 9.28 -17.31 -23.29
CA LYS A 78 10.00 -17.49 -24.57
C LYS A 78 11.45 -17.92 -24.34
N ALA A 79 12.15 -17.30 -23.39
CA ALA A 79 13.51 -17.68 -23.03
C ALA A 79 13.58 -19.11 -22.46
N ASP A 80 12.62 -19.50 -21.62
CA ASP A 80 12.55 -20.84 -21.04
C ASP A 80 12.29 -21.94 -22.09
N ALA A 81 11.41 -21.66 -23.06
CA ALA A 81 11.20 -22.54 -24.20
C ALA A 81 12.48 -22.72 -25.03
N ALA A 82 13.21 -21.62 -25.30
CA ALA A 82 14.48 -21.67 -26.03
C ALA A 82 15.56 -22.45 -25.27
N ALA A 83 15.69 -22.24 -23.95
CA ALA A 83 16.65 -22.94 -23.11
C ALA A 83 16.32 -24.44 -22.99
N THR A 84 15.04 -24.79 -22.90
CA THR A 84 14.58 -26.18 -22.90
C THR A 84 14.91 -26.88 -24.23
N ALA A 85 14.66 -26.21 -25.36
CA ALA A 85 15.04 -26.73 -26.68
C ALA A 85 16.56 -26.91 -26.83
N ALA A 86 17.36 -25.98 -26.30
CA ALA A 86 18.81 -26.10 -26.27
C ALA A 86 19.29 -27.28 -25.41
N LEU A 87 18.67 -27.50 -24.25
CA LEU A 87 18.94 -28.64 -23.38
C LEU A 87 18.65 -29.97 -24.07
N THR A 88 17.52 -30.08 -24.79
CA THR A 88 17.20 -31.28 -25.59
C THR A 88 18.28 -31.54 -26.64
N ARG A 89 18.66 -30.52 -27.43
CA ARG A 89 19.71 -30.65 -28.45
C ARG A 89 21.06 -31.05 -27.85
N ALA A 90 21.47 -30.43 -26.75
CA ALA A 90 22.74 -30.74 -26.09
C ALA A 90 22.74 -32.16 -25.50
N THR A 91 21.60 -32.63 -25.01
CA THR A 91 21.43 -34.00 -24.50
C THR A 91 21.62 -35.02 -25.62
N SER A 92 20.96 -34.83 -26.76
CA SER A 92 21.11 -35.70 -27.93
C SER A 92 22.54 -35.68 -28.48
N ALA A 93 23.18 -34.51 -28.53
CA ALA A 93 24.56 -34.38 -28.99
C ALA A 93 25.56 -35.12 -28.09
N ASP A 94 25.38 -35.05 -26.76
CA ASP A 94 26.22 -35.76 -25.80
C ASP A 94 26.04 -37.29 -25.91
N GLN A 95 24.80 -37.77 -26.07
CA GLN A 95 24.52 -39.19 -26.31
C GLN A 95 25.22 -39.70 -27.58
N VAL A 96 25.11 -38.96 -28.70
CA VAL A 96 25.77 -39.31 -29.96
C VAL A 96 27.29 -39.29 -29.83
N ALA A 97 27.87 -38.30 -29.13
CA ALA A 97 29.32 -38.23 -28.91
C ALA A 97 29.82 -39.44 -28.11
N ARG A 98 29.09 -39.84 -27.06
CA ARG A 98 29.41 -41.03 -26.25
C ARG A 98 29.32 -42.32 -27.07
N ALA A 99 28.27 -42.49 -27.86
CA ALA A 99 28.11 -43.66 -28.73
C ALA A 99 29.26 -43.77 -29.75
N LYS A 100 29.63 -42.65 -30.41
CA LYS A 100 30.74 -42.62 -31.37
C LYS A 100 32.09 -42.94 -30.74
N HIS A 101 32.34 -42.47 -29.52
CA HIS A 101 33.56 -42.81 -28.79
C HIS A 101 33.59 -44.28 -28.36
N ALA A 102 32.47 -44.83 -27.89
CA ALA A 102 32.37 -46.24 -27.54
C ALA A 102 32.70 -47.13 -28.74
N ALA A 103 32.13 -46.83 -29.92
CA ALA A 103 32.45 -47.51 -31.16
C ALA A 103 33.94 -47.39 -31.53
N ALA A 104 34.52 -46.17 -31.45
CA ALA A 104 35.93 -45.95 -31.73
C ALA A 104 36.87 -46.72 -30.78
N LYS A 105 36.49 -46.86 -29.51
CA LYS A 105 37.23 -47.65 -28.52
C LYS A 105 37.23 -49.14 -28.87
N THR A 106 36.09 -49.68 -29.29
CA THR A 106 35.99 -51.07 -29.78
C THR A 106 36.91 -51.31 -30.97
N VAL A 107 36.92 -50.40 -31.96
CA VAL A 107 37.82 -50.47 -33.12
C VAL A 107 39.29 -50.40 -32.70
N THR A 108 39.64 -49.53 -31.75
CA THR A 108 41.01 -49.41 -31.24
C THR A 108 41.49 -50.69 -30.55
N VAL A 109 40.63 -51.33 -29.76
CA VAL A 109 40.92 -52.62 -29.12
C VAL A 109 41.12 -53.72 -30.17
N ALA A 110 40.26 -53.78 -31.20
CA ALA A 110 40.39 -54.75 -32.29
C ALA A 110 41.69 -54.54 -33.08
N ALA A 111 42.03 -53.29 -33.42
CA ALA A 111 43.27 -52.97 -34.12
C ALA A 111 44.52 -53.33 -33.29
N ARG A 112 44.49 -53.10 -31.97
CA ARG A 112 45.57 -53.52 -31.07
C ARG A 112 45.74 -55.05 -31.04
N LYS A 113 44.63 -55.80 -31.00
CA LYS A 113 44.67 -57.28 -31.12
C LYS A 113 45.26 -57.72 -32.46
N ALA A 114 44.91 -57.04 -33.56
CA ALA A 114 45.45 -57.34 -34.89
C ALA A 114 46.98 -57.12 -34.97
N VAL A 115 47.52 -56.09 -34.32
CA VAL A 115 48.98 -55.91 -34.18
C VAL A 115 49.62 -57.11 -33.48
N SER A 116 49.07 -57.55 -32.35
CA SER A 116 49.56 -58.72 -31.62
C SER A 116 49.49 -60.00 -32.45
N ALA A 117 48.41 -60.19 -33.21
CA ALA A 117 48.26 -61.34 -34.11
C ALA A 117 49.28 -61.32 -35.26
N ALA A 118 49.48 -60.16 -35.92
CA ALA A 118 50.44 -60.00 -37.00
C ALA A 118 51.88 -60.32 -36.57
N LYS A 119 52.27 -60.00 -35.33
CA LYS A 119 53.59 -60.33 -34.75
C LYS A 119 53.78 -61.84 -34.52
N LYS A 120 52.70 -62.55 -34.18
CA LYS A 120 52.72 -63.99 -33.86
C LYS A 120 52.60 -64.90 -35.09
N GLN A 121 52.02 -64.41 -36.19
CA GLN A 121 51.80 -65.20 -37.40
C GLN A 121 53.12 -65.63 -38.07
N ARG A 122 53.12 -66.81 -38.71
CA ARG A 122 54.26 -67.37 -39.45
C ARG A 122 53.86 -67.69 -40.91
N PRO A 123 54.77 -67.50 -41.89
CA PRO A 123 56.09 -66.86 -41.76
C PRO A 123 55.99 -65.39 -41.36
N TYR A 124 57.03 -64.88 -40.70
CA TYR A 124 57.07 -63.50 -40.21
C TYR A 124 57.06 -62.51 -41.40
N SER A 125 56.31 -61.40 -41.27
CA SER A 125 56.24 -60.35 -42.29
C SER A 125 56.24 -58.97 -41.65
N GLY A 126 57.34 -58.23 -41.83
CA GLY A 126 57.48 -56.85 -41.36
C GLY A 126 56.39 -55.92 -41.95
N ASN A 127 56.06 -56.09 -43.23
CA ASN A 127 55.01 -55.32 -43.91
C ASN A 127 53.62 -55.50 -43.26
N ARG A 128 53.28 -56.72 -42.84
CA ARG A 128 52.01 -57.01 -42.15
C ARG A 128 51.95 -56.33 -40.79
N VAL A 129 53.03 -56.41 -40.02
CA VAL A 129 53.14 -55.75 -38.73
C VAL A 129 53.05 -54.23 -38.89
N ALA A 130 53.76 -53.65 -39.86
CA ALA A 130 53.72 -52.21 -40.14
C ALA A 130 52.31 -51.72 -40.54
N LYS A 131 51.59 -52.47 -41.40
CA LYS A 131 50.21 -52.15 -41.78
C LYS A 131 49.26 -52.20 -40.57
N ALA A 132 49.35 -53.24 -39.74
CA ALA A 132 48.54 -53.38 -38.53
C ALA A 132 48.85 -52.25 -37.53
N GLN A 133 50.12 -51.88 -37.39
CA GLN A 133 50.56 -50.78 -36.53
C GLN A 133 49.97 -49.44 -36.98
N LYS A 134 50.04 -49.13 -38.29
CA LYS A 134 49.44 -47.91 -38.88
C LYS A 134 47.93 -47.85 -38.64
N ALA A 135 47.23 -48.98 -38.81
CA ALA A 135 45.79 -49.07 -38.54
C ALA A 135 45.46 -48.83 -37.05
N TRP A 136 46.26 -49.38 -36.13
CA TRP A 136 46.11 -49.11 -34.70
C TRP A 136 46.33 -47.64 -34.35
N THR A 137 47.39 -47.01 -34.88
CA THR A 137 47.65 -45.57 -34.67
C THR A 137 46.49 -44.71 -35.17
N ALA A 138 45.93 -45.01 -36.34
CA ALA A 138 44.77 -44.28 -36.88
C ALA A 138 43.50 -44.48 -36.03
N ALA A 139 43.27 -45.69 -35.53
CA ALA A 139 42.16 -45.99 -34.63
C ALA A 139 42.31 -45.26 -33.28
N ASP A 140 43.50 -45.27 -32.69
CA ASP A 140 43.81 -44.56 -31.43
C ASP A 140 43.62 -43.05 -31.58
N ALA A 141 44.12 -42.46 -32.67
CA ALA A 141 43.90 -41.04 -32.98
C ALA A 141 42.41 -40.70 -33.09
N THR A 142 41.62 -41.57 -33.75
CA THR A 142 40.17 -41.41 -33.84
C THR A 142 39.52 -41.48 -32.45
N ALA A 143 39.88 -42.45 -31.62
CA ALA A 143 39.36 -42.58 -30.26
C ALA A 143 39.68 -41.34 -29.41
N ARG A 144 40.91 -40.80 -29.48
CA ARG A 144 41.29 -39.56 -28.79
C ARG A 144 40.46 -38.35 -29.27
N SER A 145 40.25 -38.21 -30.57
CA SER A 145 39.41 -37.16 -31.14
C SER A 145 37.94 -37.26 -30.66
N ARG A 146 37.39 -38.48 -30.61
CA ARG A 146 36.04 -38.72 -30.06
C ARG A 146 35.96 -38.47 -28.56
N ALA A 147 37.01 -38.78 -27.79
CA ALA A 147 37.09 -38.44 -26.37
C ALA A 147 37.07 -36.92 -26.16
N ALA A 148 37.76 -36.15 -27.02
CA ALA A 148 37.68 -34.69 -27.01
C ALA A 148 36.28 -34.18 -27.38
N ALA A 149 35.59 -34.83 -28.31
CA ALA A 149 34.20 -34.50 -28.66
C ALA A 149 33.23 -34.72 -27.48
N ILE A 150 33.39 -35.81 -26.69
CA ILE A 150 32.62 -36.01 -25.45
C ILE A 150 32.83 -34.86 -24.47
N ARG A 151 34.08 -34.43 -24.26
CA ARG A 151 34.34 -33.33 -23.31
C ARG A 151 33.59 -32.07 -23.73
N ARG A 152 33.64 -31.71 -25.02
CA ARG A 152 32.90 -30.56 -25.55
C ARG A 152 31.39 -30.71 -25.41
N SER A 153 30.82 -31.87 -25.74
CA SER A 153 29.37 -32.11 -25.60
C SER A 153 28.92 -32.11 -24.15
N ALA A 154 29.72 -32.66 -23.23
CA ALA A 154 29.42 -32.67 -21.81
C ALA A 154 29.42 -31.24 -21.21
N THR A 155 30.39 -30.40 -21.61
CA THR A 155 30.41 -28.97 -21.23
C THR A 155 29.17 -28.25 -21.77
N ALA A 156 28.81 -28.46 -23.04
CA ALA A 156 27.62 -27.84 -23.64
C ALA A 156 26.32 -28.30 -22.94
N LEU A 157 26.21 -29.59 -22.60
CA LEU A 157 25.09 -30.14 -21.85
C LEU A 157 24.98 -29.54 -20.44
N SER A 158 26.11 -29.41 -19.74
CA SER A 158 26.15 -28.76 -18.42
C SER A 158 25.69 -27.31 -18.51
N ALA A 159 26.20 -26.53 -19.48
CA ALA A 159 25.77 -25.16 -19.71
C ALA A 159 24.28 -25.05 -20.03
N ALA A 160 23.74 -25.94 -20.88
CA ALA A 160 22.32 -25.95 -21.23
C ALA A 160 21.42 -26.31 -20.03
N ARG A 161 21.86 -27.21 -19.15
CA ARG A 161 21.16 -27.53 -17.89
C ARG A 161 21.09 -26.30 -16.98
N THR A 162 22.21 -25.61 -16.79
CA THR A 162 22.28 -24.39 -15.99
C THR A 162 21.37 -23.29 -16.57
N ALA A 163 21.41 -23.09 -17.88
CA ALA A 163 20.55 -22.11 -18.56
C ALA A 163 19.06 -22.44 -18.38
N SER A 164 18.64 -23.69 -18.60
CA SER A 164 17.25 -24.12 -18.39
C SER A 164 16.80 -23.97 -16.94
N ALA A 165 17.66 -24.27 -15.96
CA ALA A 165 17.35 -24.04 -14.56
C ALA A 165 17.19 -22.54 -14.24
N ALA A 166 18.03 -21.67 -14.83
CA ALA A 166 17.96 -20.23 -14.63
C ALA A 166 16.68 -19.62 -15.24
N THR A 167 16.32 -19.99 -16.48
CA THR A 167 15.10 -19.48 -17.13
C THR A 167 13.83 -19.90 -16.40
N LYS A 168 13.76 -21.12 -15.86
CA LYS A 168 12.63 -21.55 -15.01
C LYS A 168 12.47 -20.66 -13.78
N ARG A 169 13.57 -20.31 -13.11
CA ARG A 169 13.52 -19.37 -11.96
C ARG A 169 13.06 -17.99 -12.40
N GLN A 170 13.51 -17.51 -13.56
CA GLN A 170 13.07 -16.23 -14.12
C GLN A 170 11.57 -16.22 -14.45
N VAL A 171 11.02 -17.32 -15.01
CA VAL A 171 9.58 -17.45 -15.24
C VAL A 171 8.81 -17.37 -13.92
N THR A 172 9.22 -18.13 -12.90
CA THR A 172 8.57 -18.09 -11.58
C THR A 172 8.61 -16.68 -10.99
N ALA A 173 9.78 -16.02 -11.01
CA ALA A 173 9.92 -14.66 -10.50
C ALA A 173 9.04 -13.65 -11.27
N ALA A 174 9.00 -13.72 -12.61
CA ALA A 174 8.18 -12.85 -13.44
C ALA A 174 6.68 -13.05 -13.18
N VAL A 175 6.23 -14.30 -13.05
CA VAL A 175 4.82 -14.64 -12.76
C VAL A 175 4.42 -14.13 -11.36
N THR A 176 5.27 -14.33 -10.35
CA THR A 176 5.02 -13.81 -9.01
C THR A 176 4.92 -12.29 -9.01
N ALA A 177 5.88 -11.60 -9.66
CA ALA A 177 5.85 -10.13 -9.77
C ALA A 177 4.60 -9.61 -10.50
N HIS A 178 4.18 -10.28 -11.57
CA HIS A 178 2.94 -9.94 -12.27
C HIS A 178 1.72 -10.12 -11.37
N ARG A 179 1.60 -11.25 -10.66
CA ARG A 179 0.48 -11.52 -9.74
C ARG A 179 0.40 -10.47 -8.64
N THR A 180 1.53 -10.13 -8.01
CA THR A 180 1.59 -9.06 -7.00
C THR A 180 1.09 -7.73 -7.55
N ALA A 181 1.51 -7.36 -8.77
CA ALA A 181 1.04 -6.12 -9.41
C ALA A 181 -0.47 -6.13 -9.69
N VAL A 182 -1.03 -7.27 -10.13
CA VAL A 182 -2.47 -7.43 -10.37
C VAL A 182 -3.26 -7.30 -9.06
N THR A 183 -2.83 -7.99 -8.00
CA THR A 183 -3.47 -7.88 -6.68
C THR A 183 -3.41 -6.44 -6.16
N ALA A 184 -2.29 -5.74 -6.35
CA ALA A 184 -2.16 -4.35 -5.95
C ALA A 184 -3.16 -3.43 -6.68
N VAL A 185 -3.33 -3.60 -7.99
CA VAL A 185 -4.32 -2.85 -8.78
C VAL A 185 -5.74 -3.18 -8.31
N ALA A 186 -6.09 -4.46 -8.14
CA ALA A 186 -7.42 -4.86 -7.69
C ALA A 186 -7.77 -4.28 -6.31
N ASN A 187 -6.84 -4.32 -5.36
CA ASN A 187 -7.02 -3.72 -4.03
C ASN A 187 -7.17 -2.20 -4.10
N ALA A 188 -6.41 -1.55 -5.00
CA ALA A 188 -6.51 -0.11 -5.21
C ALA A 188 -7.88 0.28 -5.78
N GLU A 189 -8.36 -0.43 -6.80
CA GLU A 189 -9.66 -0.23 -7.42
C GLU A 189 -10.81 -0.44 -6.43
N ALA A 190 -10.74 -1.52 -5.63
CA ALA A 190 -11.73 -1.78 -4.59
C ALA A 190 -11.76 -0.66 -3.53
N SER A 191 -10.59 -0.16 -3.12
CA SER A 191 -10.49 0.94 -2.15
C SER A 191 -11.07 2.25 -2.70
N VAL A 192 -10.80 2.56 -3.98
CA VAL A 192 -11.38 3.72 -4.67
C VAL A 192 -12.90 3.58 -4.78
N ALA A 193 -13.40 2.42 -5.19
CA ALA A 193 -14.83 2.16 -5.34
C ALA A 193 -15.59 2.23 -4.00
N ALA A 194 -14.99 1.77 -2.90
CA ALA A 194 -15.63 1.79 -1.58
C ALA A 194 -15.67 3.18 -0.94
N TRP A 195 -14.78 4.10 -1.34
CA TRP A 195 -14.59 5.38 -0.67
C TRP A 195 -15.85 6.26 -0.57
N PRO A 196 -16.69 6.44 -1.62
CA PRO A 196 -17.90 7.27 -1.51
C PRO A 196 -18.83 6.84 -0.36
N LYS A 197 -19.04 5.52 -0.19
CA LYS A 197 -19.85 4.97 0.89
C LYS A 197 -19.23 5.22 2.25
N THR A 198 -17.93 4.95 2.40
CA THR A 198 -17.20 5.20 3.66
C THR A 198 -17.18 6.68 4.03
N ARG A 199 -16.96 7.57 3.05
CA ARG A 199 -16.98 9.02 3.23
C ARG A 199 -18.33 9.49 3.75
N SER A 200 -19.43 9.03 3.15
CA SER A 200 -20.79 9.37 3.55
C SER A 200 -21.10 8.90 4.98
N ALA A 201 -20.75 7.65 5.30
CA ALA A 201 -20.95 7.10 6.65
C ALA A 201 -20.20 7.87 7.74
N LEU A 202 -18.92 8.23 7.49
CA LEU A 202 -18.13 9.03 8.44
C LEU A 202 -18.69 10.46 8.58
N ALA A 203 -19.19 11.05 7.49
CA ALA A 203 -19.84 12.36 7.54
C ALA A 203 -21.11 12.32 8.39
N ALA A 204 -21.98 11.33 8.16
CA ALA A 204 -23.21 11.14 8.94
C ALA A 204 -22.91 10.92 10.43
N GLN A 205 -21.88 10.13 10.76
CA GLN A 205 -21.45 9.91 12.14
C GLN A 205 -20.97 11.20 12.81
N ALA A 206 -20.17 12.02 12.11
CA ALA A 206 -19.73 13.32 12.64
C ALA A 206 -20.92 14.27 12.87
N THR A 207 -21.88 14.31 11.94
CA THR A 207 -23.11 15.10 12.10
C THR A 207 -23.92 14.64 13.30
N ALA A 208 -24.16 13.33 13.46
CA ALA A 208 -24.92 12.79 14.59
C ALA A 208 -24.28 13.09 15.95
N LEU A 209 -22.94 13.14 16.02
CA LEU A 209 -22.22 13.43 17.26
C LEU A 209 -22.21 14.93 17.61
N SER A 210 -22.35 15.83 16.63
CA SER A 210 -22.11 17.27 16.80
C SER A 210 -22.88 17.91 17.97
N ALA A 211 -24.19 17.63 18.10
CA ALA A 211 -25.01 18.14 19.19
C ALA A 211 -24.54 17.59 20.56
N GLN A 212 -24.21 16.30 20.62
CA GLN A 212 -23.70 15.68 21.84
C GLN A 212 -22.33 16.25 22.25
N VAL A 213 -21.47 16.57 21.28
CA VAL A 213 -20.20 17.27 21.53
C VAL A 213 -20.46 18.61 22.21
N VAL A 214 -21.39 19.41 21.70
CA VAL A 214 -21.74 20.71 22.29
C VAL A 214 -22.22 20.54 23.74
N THR A 215 -23.18 19.64 23.97
CA THR A 215 -23.75 19.40 25.31
C THR A 215 -22.68 18.97 26.32
N GLN A 216 -21.86 17.97 25.97
CA GLN A 216 -20.83 17.46 26.88
C GLN A 216 -19.68 18.43 27.10
N THR A 217 -19.27 19.15 26.04
CA THR A 217 -18.22 20.17 26.15
C THR A 217 -18.69 21.28 27.07
N ARG A 218 -19.93 21.77 26.91
CA ARG A 218 -20.48 22.85 27.75
C ARG A 218 -20.49 22.51 29.23
N ALA A 219 -20.79 21.26 29.59
CA ALA A 219 -20.84 20.83 30.99
C ALA A 219 -19.46 20.80 31.66
N THR A 220 -18.37 20.72 30.89
CA THR A 220 -17.02 20.46 31.41
C THR A 220 -15.97 21.45 30.90
N PHE A 221 -16.39 22.50 30.19
CA PHE A 221 -15.49 23.36 29.44
C PHE A 221 -14.53 24.13 30.35
N THR A 222 -13.25 24.11 30.00
CA THR A 222 -12.22 25.00 30.55
C THR A 222 -11.35 25.53 29.41
N THR A 223 -10.73 26.70 29.61
CA THR A 223 -9.84 27.32 28.62
C THR A 223 -8.64 26.41 28.26
N ALA A 224 -8.24 25.50 29.15
CA ALA A 224 -7.19 24.51 28.90
C ALA A 224 -7.54 23.50 27.78
N GLN A 225 -8.82 23.38 27.39
CA GLN A 225 -9.26 22.57 26.27
C GLN A 225 -9.17 23.30 24.92
N THR A 226 -8.74 24.56 24.91
CA THR A 226 -8.48 25.31 23.68
C THR A 226 -7.01 25.18 23.23
N THR A 227 -6.75 25.52 21.98
CA THR A 227 -5.42 25.59 21.36
C THR A 227 -5.44 26.66 20.26
N ARG A 228 -4.28 27.13 19.82
CA ARG A 228 -4.17 28.05 18.68
C ARG A 228 -3.84 27.29 17.40
N VAL A 229 -4.57 27.59 16.33
CA VAL A 229 -4.32 27.11 14.96
C VAL A 229 -4.27 28.34 14.07
N TYR A 230 -3.13 28.61 13.44
CA TYR A 230 -2.91 29.79 12.59
C TYR A 230 -3.38 31.11 13.24
N GLY A 231 -3.12 31.28 14.54
CA GLY A 231 -3.49 32.48 15.30
C GLY A 231 -4.92 32.47 15.86
N VAL A 232 -5.80 31.57 15.40
CA VAL A 232 -7.18 31.45 15.88
C VAL A 232 -7.24 30.47 17.05
N THR A 233 -7.78 30.89 18.19
CA THR A 233 -7.99 30.01 19.34
C THR A 233 -9.25 29.16 19.13
N VAL A 234 -9.13 27.83 19.12
CA VAL A 234 -10.25 26.89 18.93
C VAL A 234 -10.20 25.77 19.97
N ASN A 235 -11.27 25.02 20.13
CA ASN A 235 -11.27 23.80 20.93
C ASN A 235 -10.38 22.73 20.30
N LYS A 236 -9.61 22.00 21.11
CA LYS A 236 -8.77 20.88 20.67
C LYS A 236 -9.55 19.84 19.85
N ILE A 237 -10.85 19.67 20.11
CA ILE A 237 -11.75 18.77 19.36
C ILE A 237 -11.71 19.06 17.85
N MET A 238 -11.74 20.34 17.46
CA MET A 238 -11.80 20.76 16.06
C MET A 238 -10.47 21.26 15.48
N ALA A 239 -9.38 21.21 16.26
CA ALA A 239 -8.09 21.76 15.84
C ALA A 239 -7.55 21.14 14.53
N VAL A 240 -7.54 19.81 14.44
CA VAL A 240 -7.07 19.09 13.24
C VAL A 240 -7.94 19.37 11.99
N PRO A 241 -9.27 19.21 12.02
CA PRO A 241 -10.09 19.54 10.85
C PRO A 241 -10.00 21.02 10.48
N PHE A 242 -9.95 21.93 11.45
CA PHE A 242 -9.81 23.36 11.19
C PHE A 242 -8.46 23.68 10.53
N GLN A 243 -7.35 23.14 11.04
CA GLN A 243 -6.03 23.31 10.43
C GLN A 243 -6.04 22.87 8.97
N ARG A 244 -6.58 21.67 8.69
CA ARG A 244 -6.67 21.14 7.31
C ARG A 244 -7.54 22.01 6.40
N MET A 245 -8.62 22.59 6.93
CA MET A 245 -9.43 23.54 6.17
C MET A 245 -8.63 24.77 5.75
N ILE A 246 -7.88 25.36 6.67
CA ILE A 246 -7.04 26.54 6.38
C ILE A 246 -5.95 26.18 5.36
N ASP A 247 -5.29 25.03 5.52
CA ASP A 247 -4.25 24.56 4.59
C ASP A 247 -4.79 24.38 3.17
N ASP A 248 -5.96 23.74 3.03
CA ASP A 248 -6.58 23.48 1.74
C ASP A 248 -7.17 24.74 1.11
N ALA A 249 -7.66 25.68 1.93
CA ALA A 249 -8.06 27.01 1.47
C ALA A 249 -6.86 27.78 0.88
N ALA A 250 -5.73 27.75 1.58
CA ALA A 250 -4.51 28.41 1.13
C ALA A 250 -3.99 27.84 -0.20
N LYS A 251 -4.04 26.51 -0.38
CA LYS A 251 -3.72 25.85 -1.67
C LYS A 251 -4.65 26.29 -2.80
N ALA A 252 -5.90 26.64 -2.48
CA ALA A 252 -6.86 27.20 -3.42
C ALA A 252 -6.73 28.73 -3.60
N GLY A 253 -5.70 29.36 -3.02
CA GLY A 253 -5.49 30.81 -3.07
C GLY A 253 -6.38 31.61 -2.11
N ILE A 254 -7.17 30.96 -1.26
CA ILE A 254 -8.06 31.60 -0.29
C ILE A 254 -7.33 31.76 1.04
N LYS A 255 -6.95 33.00 1.36
CA LYS A 255 -6.28 33.34 2.63
C LYS A 255 -7.31 33.49 3.74
N LEU A 256 -7.61 32.40 4.45
CA LEU A 256 -8.53 32.40 5.59
C LEU A 256 -7.80 32.72 6.91
N SER A 257 -8.47 33.49 7.77
CA SER A 257 -8.11 33.73 9.18
C SER A 257 -9.39 34.04 9.96
N GLY A 258 -9.35 34.45 11.22
CA GLY A 258 -10.58 34.81 11.94
C GLY A 258 -10.48 34.88 13.46
N GLY A 259 -11.66 34.96 14.08
CA GLY A 259 -11.86 34.82 15.51
C GLY A 259 -12.38 33.43 15.86
N GLY A 260 -12.09 32.96 17.07
CA GLY A 260 -12.55 31.68 17.59
C GLY A 260 -13.08 31.83 19.02
N PHE A 261 -12.45 31.16 19.98
CA PHE A 261 -12.84 31.19 21.39
C PHE A 261 -13.01 32.61 21.94
N ARG A 262 -14.12 32.82 22.66
CA ARG A 262 -14.43 34.05 23.42
C ARG A 262 -14.89 33.66 24.82
N THR A 263 -14.45 34.38 25.86
CA THR A 263 -14.95 34.12 27.23
C THR A 263 -16.40 34.60 27.37
N LYS A 264 -17.07 34.17 28.45
CA LYS A 264 -18.43 34.62 28.78
C LYS A 264 -18.49 36.13 29.03
N GLU A 265 -17.46 36.69 29.64
CA GLU A 265 -17.32 38.13 29.91
C GLU A 265 -17.19 38.91 28.59
N GLN A 266 -16.39 38.39 27.65
CA GLN A 266 -16.28 38.96 26.31
C GLN A 266 -17.64 38.89 25.57
N GLN A 267 -18.40 37.81 25.76
CA GLN A 267 -19.74 37.68 25.19
C GLN A 267 -20.74 38.69 25.80
N ILE A 268 -20.66 38.93 27.11
CA ILE A 268 -21.46 39.95 27.81
C ILE A 268 -21.10 41.34 27.29
N ALA A 269 -19.81 41.66 27.18
CA ALA A 269 -19.34 42.94 26.64
C ALA A 269 -19.81 43.16 25.21
N LEU A 270 -19.76 42.12 24.37
CA LEU A 270 -20.23 42.17 22.99
C LEU A 270 -21.74 42.44 22.89
N ARG A 271 -22.56 41.84 23.77
CA ARG A 271 -24.00 42.12 23.79
C ARG A 271 -24.32 43.55 24.19
N LYS A 272 -23.58 44.10 25.16
CA LYS A 272 -23.70 45.52 25.55
C LYS A 272 -23.32 46.43 24.39
N SER A 273 -22.17 46.18 23.73
CA SER A 273 -21.72 47.00 22.61
C SER A 273 -22.67 46.90 21.40
N ASN A 274 -23.24 45.72 21.16
CA ASN A 274 -24.23 45.49 20.11
C ASN A 274 -25.66 45.93 20.48
N GLY A 275 -25.84 46.64 21.59
CA GLY A 275 -27.09 47.30 21.96
C GLY A 275 -28.26 46.34 22.18
N CYS A 276 -27.99 45.14 22.72
CA CYS A 276 -29.05 44.22 23.08
C CYS A 276 -29.94 44.82 24.19
N PRO A 277 -31.28 44.73 24.10
CA PRO A 277 -32.19 45.26 25.12
C PRO A 277 -31.96 44.69 26.53
N ASP A 278 -31.59 43.41 26.60
CA ASP A 278 -31.13 42.74 27.82
C ASP A 278 -29.98 41.78 27.49
N VAL A 279 -29.02 41.65 28.42
CA VAL A 279 -27.81 40.83 28.23
C VAL A 279 -28.12 39.34 28.33
N TRP A 280 -29.11 38.91 29.11
CA TRP A 280 -29.29 37.51 29.49
C TRP A 280 -30.46 36.81 28.80
N THR A 281 -31.46 37.57 28.37
CA THR A 281 -32.75 37.04 27.91
C THR A 281 -33.12 37.50 26.50
N ALA A 282 -32.66 38.68 26.06
CA ALA A 282 -33.06 39.20 24.76
C ALA A 282 -32.58 38.27 23.62
N PRO A 283 -33.46 37.92 22.66
CA PRO A 283 -33.09 37.01 21.57
C PRO A 283 -31.99 37.62 20.69
N SER A 284 -31.13 36.79 20.08
CA SER A 284 -30.01 37.26 19.26
C SER A 284 -30.41 38.32 18.21
N PRO A 285 -31.51 38.14 17.44
CA PRO A 285 -31.93 39.12 16.43
C PRO A 285 -32.44 40.47 16.97
N SER A 286 -32.69 40.63 18.28
CA SER A 286 -33.13 41.92 18.84
C SER A 286 -31.98 42.86 19.19
N CYS A 287 -30.73 42.37 19.11
CA CYS A 287 -29.54 43.21 19.17
C CYS A 287 -29.34 43.95 17.84
N ARG A 288 -28.68 45.11 17.86
CA ARG A 288 -28.32 45.84 16.62
C ARG A 288 -27.47 45.00 15.68
N VAL A 289 -26.58 44.19 16.25
CA VAL A 289 -25.85 43.12 15.55
C VAL A 289 -26.21 41.80 16.24
N PRO A 290 -26.76 40.81 15.51
CA PRO A 290 -27.12 39.52 16.09
C PRO A 290 -25.98 38.95 16.93
N THR A 291 -26.26 38.63 18.19
CA THR A 291 -25.27 38.15 19.15
C THR A 291 -25.89 37.11 20.06
N ALA A 292 -25.30 35.92 20.17
CA ALA A 292 -25.81 34.86 21.04
C ALA A 292 -25.85 35.28 22.53
N ILE A 293 -26.83 34.76 23.27
CA ILE A 293 -26.95 34.93 24.73
C ILE A 293 -25.71 34.32 25.44
N PRO A 294 -25.15 34.93 26.50
CA PRO A 294 -23.99 34.39 27.20
C PRO A 294 -24.29 33.01 27.80
N GLY A 295 -23.32 32.10 27.74
CA GLY A 295 -23.48 30.68 28.04
C GLY A 295 -24.16 29.88 26.93
N ARG A 296 -24.63 30.52 25.86
CA ARG A 296 -25.23 29.85 24.69
C ARG A 296 -24.36 29.86 23.45
N SER A 297 -23.39 30.78 23.34
CA SER A 297 -22.50 30.88 22.19
C SER A 297 -21.57 29.68 22.06
N LEU A 298 -21.37 29.17 20.83
CA LEU A 298 -20.34 28.16 20.59
C LEU A 298 -18.92 28.72 20.58
N HIS A 299 -18.76 30.05 20.46
CA HIS A 299 -17.46 30.70 20.70
C HIS A 299 -17.02 30.53 22.16
N GLU A 300 -17.95 30.45 23.11
CA GLU A 300 -17.62 30.19 24.52
C GLU A 300 -17.07 28.79 24.78
N LEU A 301 -17.19 27.89 23.81
CA LEU A 301 -16.63 26.54 23.86
C LEU A 301 -15.43 26.35 22.93
N GLY A 302 -15.10 27.37 22.12
CA GLY A 302 -14.14 27.27 21.03
C GLY A 302 -14.59 26.34 19.89
N LEU A 303 -15.89 26.05 19.77
CA LEU A 303 -16.48 25.16 18.76
C LEU A 303 -17.09 25.91 17.57
N ALA A 304 -16.88 27.22 17.51
CA ALA A 304 -17.24 28.09 16.41
C ALA A 304 -16.10 29.04 16.05
N ILE A 305 -16.12 29.50 14.80
CA ILE A 305 -15.16 30.41 14.21
C ILE A 305 -15.91 31.49 13.41
N ASP A 306 -15.40 32.72 13.49
CA ASP A 306 -15.83 33.85 12.67
C ASP A 306 -14.71 34.15 11.68
N MET A 307 -14.91 33.79 10.42
CA MET A 307 -13.87 33.80 9.40
C MET A 307 -13.75 35.15 8.69
N THR A 308 -12.51 35.50 8.41
CA THR A 308 -12.08 36.63 7.60
C THR A 308 -11.27 36.11 6.41
N SER A 309 -11.15 36.93 5.36
CA SER A 309 -10.29 36.63 4.23
C SER A 309 -9.44 37.82 3.82
N GLY A 310 -8.13 37.60 3.69
CA GLY A 310 -7.18 38.67 3.35
C GLY A 310 -7.22 39.86 4.32
N GLY A 311 -7.49 39.60 5.61
CA GLY A 311 -7.64 40.64 6.64
C GLY A 311 -9.00 41.37 6.64
N LYS A 312 -9.96 40.98 5.80
CA LYS A 312 -11.28 41.61 5.69
C LYS A 312 -12.40 40.66 6.12
N GLY A 313 -13.48 41.21 6.66
CA GLY A 313 -14.68 40.44 7.03
C GLY A 313 -15.37 39.81 5.81
N ILE A 314 -15.97 38.63 6.01
CA ILE A 314 -16.76 37.94 4.99
C ILE A 314 -18.22 38.39 5.10
N ASN A 315 -18.53 39.57 4.59
CA ASN A 315 -19.84 40.21 4.77
C ASN A 315 -20.89 39.85 3.71
N SER A 316 -20.52 39.03 2.72
CA SER A 316 -21.40 38.68 1.59
C SER A 316 -21.17 37.25 1.14
N ARG A 317 -22.25 36.58 0.73
CA ARG A 317 -22.21 35.24 0.13
C ARG A 317 -21.56 35.20 -1.25
N LYS A 318 -21.36 36.35 -1.87
CA LYS A 318 -20.61 36.49 -3.12
C LYS A 318 -19.09 36.56 -2.89
N ASN A 319 -18.64 36.67 -1.64
CA ASN A 319 -17.22 36.69 -1.32
C ASN A 319 -16.57 35.35 -1.73
N PRO A 320 -15.45 35.34 -2.48
CA PRO A 320 -14.78 34.11 -2.89
C PRO A 320 -14.45 33.15 -1.73
N ALA A 321 -14.10 33.70 -0.56
CA ALA A 321 -13.85 32.90 0.64
C ALA A 321 -15.12 32.22 1.16
N PHE A 322 -16.26 32.94 1.15
CA PHE A 322 -17.56 32.31 1.48
C PHE A 322 -17.89 31.20 0.49
N VAL A 323 -17.77 31.46 -0.82
CA VAL A 323 -18.08 30.47 -1.87
C VAL A 323 -17.21 29.22 -1.69
N TRP A 324 -15.92 29.41 -1.41
CA TRP A 324 -15.02 28.29 -1.14
C TRP A 324 -15.43 27.53 0.11
N MET A 325 -15.72 28.22 1.23
CA MET A 325 -16.14 27.57 2.47
C MET A 325 -17.50 26.87 2.32
N ALA A 326 -18.47 27.45 1.63
CA ALA A 326 -19.76 26.83 1.33
C ALA A 326 -19.61 25.51 0.57
N ALA A 327 -18.64 25.44 -0.35
CA ALA A 327 -18.35 24.21 -1.08
C ALA A 327 -17.51 23.20 -0.28
N ASN A 328 -16.72 23.62 0.72
CA ASN A 328 -15.66 22.79 1.31
C ASN A 328 -15.73 22.59 2.83
N ALA A 329 -16.25 23.54 3.61
CA ALA A 329 -16.19 23.53 5.07
C ALA A 329 -16.83 22.27 5.70
N GLY A 330 -17.91 21.75 5.10
CA GLY A 330 -18.54 20.50 5.52
C GLY A 330 -17.60 19.29 5.45
N ARG A 331 -16.55 19.33 4.61
CA ARG A 331 -15.51 18.28 4.57
C ARG A 331 -14.74 18.22 5.90
N TYR A 332 -14.62 19.36 6.58
CA TYR A 332 -13.93 19.55 7.85
C TYR A 332 -14.91 19.61 9.04
N GLY A 333 -16.18 19.26 8.83
CA GLY A 333 -17.17 19.18 9.91
C GLY A 333 -17.67 20.54 10.38
N LEU A 334 -17.52 21.58 9.55
CA LEU A 334 -18.02 22.92 9.82
C LEU A 334 -19.24 23.23 8.96
N VAL A 335 -20.23 23.87 9.58
CA VAL A 335 -21.52 24.23 9.00
C VAL A 335 -21.72 25.73 9.20
N ASN A 336 -22.19 26.41 8.15
CA ASN A 336 -22.45 27.84 8.22
C ASN A 336 -23.75 28.12 8.98
N LEU A 337 -23.74 29.16 9.81
CA LEU A 337 -24.97 29.78 10.29
C LEU A 337 -25.56 30.64 9.16
N PRO A 338 -26.78 30.37 8.64
CA PRO A 338 -27.29 31.07 7.47
C PRO A 338 -27.43 32.60 7.63
N SER A 339 -27.67 33.13 8.83
CA SER A 339 -27.73 34.59 8.99
C SER A 339 -26.37 35.26 8.85
N GLU A 340 -25.26 34.53 8.97
CA GLU A 340 -23.92 35.08 9.17
C GLU A 340 -22.90 34.41 8.23
N PRO A 341 -22.57 35.01 7.07
CA PRO A 341 -21.65 34.40 6.10
C PRO A 341 -20.23 34.14 6.66
N TRP A 342 -19.81 34.89 7.68
CA TRP A 342 -18.53 34.69 8.36
C TRP A 342 -18.56 33.56 9.39
N HIS A 343 -19.73 33.15 9.90
CA HIS A 343 -19.84 32.28 11.08
C HIS A 343 -19.96 30.81 10.70
N TRP A 344 -19.09 29.98 11.28
CA TRP A 344 -19.08 28.54 11.06
C TRP A 344 -18.88 27.80 12.38
N SER A 345 -19.61 26.72 12.59
CA SER A 345 -19.49 25.90 13.79
C SER A 345 -19.69 24.43 13.48
N ILE A 346 -19.49 23.55 14.46
CA ILE A 346 -19.70 22.12 14.26
C ILE A 346 -21.19 21.74 14.10
N THR A 347 -22.13 22.65 14.38
CA THR A 347 -23.58 22.45 14.26
C THR A 347 -24.27 23.45 13.33
N GLY A 348 -23.63 24.57 12.98
CA GLY A 348 -24.26 25.64 12.17
C GLY A 348 -25.23 26.52 12.95
N SER A 349 -25.11 26.54 14.28
CA SER A 349 -25.96 27.27 15.23
C SER A 349 -25.12 27.97 16.30
#